data_AF-A0A1S3MTL5-F1
#
_entry.id   AF-A0A1S3MTL5-F1
#
_cell.length_a   1.000
_cell.length_b   1.000
_cell.length_c   1.000
_cell.angle_alpha   90.00
_cell.angle_beta   90.00
_cell.angle_gamma   90.00
#
_symmetry.space_group_name_H-M   'P 1'
#
loop_
_entity.id
_entity.type
_entity.pdbx_description
1 polymer ?
#
loop_
_entity_poly.entity_id
_entity_poly.type
_entity_poly.pdbx_seq_one_letter_code
_entity_poly.pdbx_strand_id
1 'polypeptide(L)'
;MTEGEIKFAVHVESVLNHVPQPEYRQLLVEAVMVLTLVADMDVDNIGGIILIDRIVHMANDLFLQDQRTHGANEYFLEKDPATGICHFFYDSAPSGSYGTMTYLSKAVVTYLQDFLPQSTCLMQ
;
A
#
# COMPACT_ATOMS: atom_id res chain seq x y z
N MET A 1 13.97 -3.23 -23.19
CA MET A 1 13.29 -1.98 -22.78
C MET A 1 13.39 -0.97 -23.90
N THR A 2 12.31 -0.31 -24.24
CA THR A 2 12.29 0.79 -25.22
C THR A 2 12.82 2.08 -24.58
N GLU A 3 13.31 3.04 -25.37
CA GLU A 3 13.78 4.33 -24.84
C GLU A 3 12.69 5.10 -24.05
N GLY A 4 11.42 4.90 -24.40
CA GLY A 4 10.27 5.46 -23.69
C GLY A 4 10.12 4.87 -22.28
N GLU A 5 10.24 3.55 -22.13
CA GLU A 5 10.18 2.86 -20.84
C GLU A 5 11.30 3.31 -19.89
N ILE A 6 12.51 3.55 -20.43
CA ILE A 6 13.65 4.01 -19.63
C ILE A 6 13.40 5.42 -19.09
N LYS A 7 12.88 6.34 -19.90
CA LYS A 7 12.56 7.70 -19.46
C LYS A 7 11.48 7.72 -18.38
N PHE A 8 10.47 6.86 -18.51
CA PHE A 8 9.42 6.70 -17.49
C PHE A 8 9.99 6.14 -16.18
N ALA A 9 10.79 5.07 -16.24
CA ALA A 9 11.40 4.45 -15.07
C ALA A 9 12.28 5.45 -14.28
N VAL A 10 13.13 6.22 -14.98
CA VAL A 10 13.96 7.26 -14.35
C VAL A 10 13.11 8.35 -13.71
N HIS A 11 11.96 8.70 -14.29
CA HIS A 11 11.05 9.68 -13.71
C HIS A 11 10.40 9.16 -12.43
N VAL A 12 9.91 7.93 -12.43
CA VAL A 12 9.35 7.27 -11.23
C VAL A 12 10.40 7.17 -10.12
N GLU A 13 11.62 6.75 -10.47
CA GLU A 13 12.74 6.68 -9.53
C GLU A 13 13.05 8.07 -8.94
N SER A 14 13.10 9.10 -9.78
CA SER A 14 13.33 10.47 -9.33
C SER A 14 12.26 10.91 -8.33
N VAL A 15 10.97 10.68 -8.60
CA VAL A 15 9.88 11.01 -7.68
C VAL A 15 10.03 10.28 -6.34
N LEU A 16 10.30 8.97 -6.37
CA LEU A 16 10.50 8.18 -5.14
C LEU A 16 11.73 8.66 -4.35
N ASN A 17 12.80 9.05 -5.03
CA ASN A 17 14.02 9.57 -4.40
C ASN A 17 13.83 10.89 -3.65
N HIS A 18 12.73 11.62 -3.87
CA HIS A 18 12.39 12.80 -3.08
C HIS A 18 11.79 12.47 -1.70
N VAL A 19 11.37 11.22 -1.44
CA VAL A 19 10.84 10.81 -0.13
C VAL A 19 12.01 10.63 0.83
N PRO A 20 12.22 11.50 1.83
CA PRO A 20 13.48 11.53 2.59
C PRO A 20 13.68 10.30 3.47
N GLN A 21 12.59 9.68 3.93
CA GLN A 21 12.62 8.51 4.79
C GLN A 21 12.65 7.21 3.98
N PRO A 22 13.71 6.40 4.07
CA PRO A 22 13.85 5.20 3.26
C PRO A 22 12.79 4.14 3.55
N GLU A 23 12.38 3.97 4.81
CA GLU A 23 11.37 3.00 5.22
C GLU A 23 9.98 3.37 4.66
N TYR A 24 9.64 4.66 4.68
CA TYR A 24 8.40 5.13 4.06
C TYR A 24 8.43 4.96 2.54
N ARG A 25 9.56 5.28 1.92
CA ARG A 25 9.77 5.06 0.48
C ARG A 25 9.61 3.58 0.11
N GLN A 26 10.10 2.66 0.93
CA GLN A 26 9.94 1.22 0.73
C GLN A 26 8.46 0.82 0.73
N LEU A 27 7.65 1.31 1.69
CA LEU A 27 6.22 1.03 1.72
C LEU A 27 5.48 1.57 0.48
N LEU A 28 5.88 2.74 -0.04
CA LEU A 28 5.32 3.27 -1.29
C LEU A 28 5.66 2.36 -2.48
N VAL A 29 6.89 1.85 -2.56
CA VAL A 29 7.31 0.90 -3.60
C VAL A 29 6.54 -0.41 -3.49
N GLU A 30 6.36 -0.94 -2.29
CA GLU A 30 5.58 -2.16 -2.05
C GLU A 30 4.11 -1.97 -2.42
N ALA A 31 3.50 -0.81 -2.08
CA ALA A 31 2.14 -0.49 -2.49
C ALA A 31 1.99 -0.42 -4.02
N VAL A 32 2.94 0.19 -4.72
CA VAL A 32 2.97 0.20 -6.20
C VAL A 32 3.11 -1.21 -6.76
N MET A 33 3.93 -2.07 -6.14
CA MET A 33 4.08 -3.46 -6.56
C MET A 33 2.75 -4.22 -6.48
N VAL A 34 2.02 -4.08 -5.36
CA VAL A 34 0.69 -4.69 -5.20
C VAL A 34 -0.30 -4.14 -6.24
N LEU A 35 -0.30 -2.83 -6.49
CA LEU A 35 -1.17 -2.22 -7.51
C LEU A 35 -0.87 -2.77 -8.92
N THR A 36 0.41 -2.95 -9.27
CA THR A 36 0.80 -3.56 -10.55
C THR A 36 0.28 -4.99 -10.66
N LEU A 37 0.35 -5.78 -9.58
CA LEU A 37 -0.22 -7.14 -9.57
C LEU A 37 -1.73 -7.14 -9.81
N VAL A 38 -2.46 -6.15 -9.26
CA VAL A 38 -3.90 -5.98 -9.52
C VAL A 38 -4.14 -5.52 -10.96
N ALA A 39 -3.28 -4.67 -11.52
CA ALA A 39 -3.37 -4.21 -12.90
C ALA A 39 -3.11 -5.30 -13.94
N ASP A 40 -2.33 -6.32 -13.55
CA ASP A 40 -2.12 -7.52 -14.37
C ASP A 40 -3.31 -8.49 -14.32
N MET A 41 -4.27 -8.28 -13.42
CA MET A 41 -5.56 -8.99 -13.45
C MET A 41 -6.44 -8.37 -14.55
N ASP A 42 -7.34 -9.17 -15.13
CA ASP A 42 -8.27 -8.75 -16.20
C ASP A 42 -9.37 -7.82 -15.66
N VAL A 43 -8.95 -6.66 -15.17
CA VAL A 43 -9.79 -5.60 -14.61
C VAL A 43 -9.93 -4.51 -15.67
N ASP A 44 -11.15 -4.23 -16.11
CA ASP A 44 -11.40 -3.26 -17.18
C ASP A 44 -10.80 -1.87 -16.90
N ASN A 45 -10.80 -1.45 -15.63
CA ASN A 45 -10.19 -0.21 -15.16
C ASN A 45 -9.99 -0.24 -13.63
N ILE A 46 -8.82 0.22 -13.16
CA ILE A 46 -8.52 0.38 -11.72
C ILE A 46 -8.96 1.77 -11.20
N GLY A 47 -9.44 2.65 -12.07
CA GLY A 47 -10.06 3.92 -11.73
C GLY A 47 -9.23 5.15 -12.15
N GLY A 48 -9.43 6.26 -11.43
CA GLY A 48 -8.79 7.55 -11.69
C GLY A 48 -7.41 7.69 -11.02
N ILE A 49 -7.17 8.84 -10.37
CA ILE A 49 -5.92 9.09 -9.66
C ILE A 49 -5.84 8.18 -8.41
N ILE A 50 -4.80 7.36 -8.33
CA ILE A 50 -4.52 6.49 -7.17
C ILE A 50 -3.59 7.22 -6.20
N LEU A 51 -4.05 7.41 -4.96
CA LEU A 51 -3.26 8.04 -3.90
C LEU A 51 -2.52 6.97 -3.09
N ILE A 52 -1.28 6.67 -3.50
CA ILE A 52 -0.45 5.61 -2.89
C ILE A 52 -0.21 5.87 -1.40
N ASP A 53 0.03 7.13 -1.02
CA ASP A 53 0.17 7.59 0.37
C ASP A 53 -1.02 7.14 1.24
N ARG A 54 -2.24 7.33 0.75
CA ARG A 54 -3.47 6.93 1.44
C ARG A 54 -3.56 5.41 1.61
N ILE A 55 -3.12 4.63 0.63
CA ILE A 55 -3.07 3.16 0.71
C ILE A 55 -2.10 2.71 1.81
N VAL A 56 -0.90 3.30 1.88
CA VAL A 56 0.08 2.98 2.93
C VAL A 56 -0.47 3.32 4.31
N HIS A 57 -1.13 4.46 4.46
CA HIS A 57 -1.79 4.84 5.71
C HIS A 57 -2.92 3.88 6.10
N MET A 58 -3.76 3.46 5.14
CA MET A 58 -4.79 2.44 5.38
C MET A 58 -4.19 1.11 5.84
N ALA A 59 -3.09 0.68 5.21
CA ALA A 59 -2.39 -0.55 5.62
C ALA A 59 -1.84 -0.44 7.05
N ASN A 60 -1.24 0.70 7.40
CA ASN A 60 -0.77 0.98 8.75
C ASN A 60 -1.93 0.98 9.78
N ASP A 61 -3.09 1.54 9.44
CA ASP A 61 -4.24 1.53 10.34
C ASP A 61 -4.79 0.11 10.56
N LEU A 62 -4.83 -0.72 9.52
CA LEU A 62 -5.16 -2.15 9.64
C LEU A 62 -4.15 -2.89 10.54
N PHE A 63 -2.85 -2.62 10.36
CA PHE A 63 -1.80 -3.18 11.21
C PHE A 63 -2.02 -2.80 12.69
N LEU A 64 -2.22 -1.52 12.97
CA LEU A 64 -2.47 -1.02 14.33
C LEU A 64 -3.73 -1.63 14.94
N GLN A 65 -4.80 -1.78 14.18
CA GLN A 65 -6.04 -2.43 14.63
C GLN A 65 -5.80 -3.89 15.00
N ASP A 66 -5.07 -4.63 14.17
CA ASP A 66 -4.72 -6.02 14.45
C ASP A 66 -3.82 -6.11 15.69
N GLN A 67 -2.81 -5.25 15.83
CA GLN A 67 -1.95 -5.21 17.02
C GLN A 67 -2.75 -4.93 18.31
N ARG A 68 -3.68 -3.96 18.29
CA ARG A 68 -4.56 -3.65 19.43
C ARG A 68 -5.42 -4.85 19.82
N THR A 69 -5.96 -5.55 18.83
CA THR A 69 -6.79 -6.74 19.06
C THR A 69 -6.00 -7.87 19.73
N HIS A 70 -4.69 -7.94 19.48
CA HIS A 70 -3.77 -8.88 20.13
C HIS A 70 -3.20 -8.36 21.46
N GLY A 71 -3.69 -7.23 21.98
CA GLY A 71 -3.30 -6.69 23.28
C GLY A 71 -1.99 -5.89 23.28
N ALA A 72 -1.55 -5.39 22.12
CA ALA A 72 -0.41 -4.48 22.06
C ALA A 72 -0.69 -3.21 22.87
N ASN A 73 0.28 -2.81 23.68
CA ASN A 73 0.24 -1.55 24.43
C ASN A 73 0.62 -0.35 23.54
N GLU A 74 0.39 0.87 24.03
CA GLU A 74 0.67 2.10 23.27
C GLU A 74 2.13 2.23 22.80
N TYR A 75 3.09 1.63 23.52
CA TYR A 75 4.50 1.63 23.12
C TYR A 75 4.72 0.90 21.78
N PHE A 76 4.00 -0.20 21.53
CA PHE A 76 4.07 -0.91 20.24
C PHE A 76 3.30 -0.23 19.11
N LEU A 77 2.54 0.82 19.41
CA LEU A 77 1.72 1.56 18.46
C LEU A 77 2.29 2.96 18.17
N GLU A 78 3.50 3.24 18.65
CA GLU A 78 4.17 4.51 18.44
C GLU A 78 4.39 4.76 16.94
N LYS A 79 4.01 5.96 16.51
CA LYS A 79 4.08 6.40 15.12
C LYS A 79 5.25 7.35 14.94
N ASP A 80 5.90 7.21 13.79
CA ASP A 80 6.83 8.20 13.30
C ASP A 80 6.11 9.56 13.14
N PRO A 81 6.59 10.64 13.77
CA PRO A 81 5.94 11.95 13.69
C PRO A 81 6.03 12.59 12.30
N ALA A 82 6.98 12.19 11.45
CA ALA A 82 7.16 12.75 10.11
C ALA A 82 6.17 12.16 9.10
N THR A 83 5.84 10.87 9.23
CA THR A 83 5.02 10.13 8.26
C THR A 83 3.73 9.59 8.84
N GLY A 84 3.56 9.52 10.16
CA GLY A 84 2.37 8.96 10.81
C GLY A 84 2.26 7.44 10.72
N ILE A 85 3.32 6.74 10.31
CA ILE A 85 3.37 5.28 10.22
C ILE A 85 3.94 4.69 11.51
N CYS A 86 3.40 3.57 11.97
CA CYS A 86 3.90 2.86 13.13
C CYS A 86 5.33 2.37 12.92
N HIS A 87 6.22 2.60 13.88
CA HIS A 87 7.61 2.14 13.79
C HIS A 87 7.71 0.62 13.57
N PHE A 88 6.88 -0.15 14.28
CA PHE A 88 6.84 -1.61 14.11
C PHE A 88 6.25 -2.07 12.78
N PHE A 89 5.54 -1.21 12.05
CA PHE A 89 5.09 -1.55 10.71
C PHE A 89 6.25 -1.50 9.72
N TYR A 90 7.16 -0.52 9.85
CA TYR A 90 8.41 -0.48 9.08
C TYR A 90 9.29 -1.71 9.31
N ASP A 91 9.34 -2.18 10.56
CA ASP A 91 10.16 -3.33 10.96
C ASP A 91 9.48 -4.69 10.71
N SER A 92 8.22 -4.69 10.25
CA SER A 92 7.50 -5.93 9.99
C SER A 92 8.06 -6.63 8.75
N ALA A 93 8.11 -7.97 8.78
CA ALA A 93 8.56 -8.73 7.61
C ALA A 93 7.66 -8.42 6.40
N PRO A 94 8.17 -8.47 5.16
CA PRO A 94 7.32 -8.24 3.99
C PRO A 94 6.22 -9.31 3.87
N SER A 95 6.51 -10.54 4.28
CA SER A 95 5.60 -11.69 4.20
C SER A 95 5.09 -12.14 5.57
N GLY A 96 4.13 -13.07 5.55
CA GLY A 96 3.50 -13.62 6.75
C GLY A 96 2.21 -12.89 7.13
N SER A 97 1.47 -13.46 8.09
CA SER A 97 0.12 -13.00 8.46
C SER A 97 0.08 -11.55 8.95
N TYR A 98 1.20 -11.05 9.51
CA TYR A 98 1.33 -9.69 10.03
C TYR A 98 2.41 -8.89 9.28
N GLY A 99 2.78 -9.32 8.07
CA GLY A 99 3.78 -8.63 7.26
C GLY A 99 3.22 -7.48 6.43
N THR A 100 4.08 -6.55 5.98
CA THR A 100 3.68 -5.35 5.24
C THR A 100 2.81 -5.67 4.02
N MET A 101 3.20 -6.67 3.22
CA MET A 101 2.49 -7.03 1.98
C MET A 101 1.06 -7.53 2.27
N THR A 102 0.83 -8.17 3.41
CA THR A 102 -0.52 -8.62 3.80
C THR A 102 -1.46 -7.44 4.02
N TYR A 103 -0.99 -6.41 4.73
CA TYR A 103 -1.80 -5.22 4.98
C TYR A 103 -1.92 -4.32 3.76
N LEU A 104 -0.85 -4.17 2.97
CA LEU A 104 -0.88 -3.45 1.71
C LEU A 104 -1.85 -4.10 0.72
N SER A 105 -1.85 -5.44 0.62
CA SER A 105 -2.81 -6.17 -0.21
C SER A 105 -4.25 -5.91 0.21
N LYS A 106 -4.55 -5.99 1.52
CA LYS A 106 -5.88 -5.66 2.05
C LYS A 106 -6.25 -4.20 1.74
N ALA A 107 -5.34 -3.26 2.01
CA ALA A 107 -5.57 -1.83 1.80
C ALA A 107 -5.80 -1.48 0.33
N VAL A 108 -5.02 -2.06 -0.60
CA VAL A 108 -5.21 -1.87 -2.05
C VAL A 108 -6.58 -2.38 -2.47
N VAL A 109 -6.96 -3.60 -2.09
CA VAL A 109 -8.28 -4.15 -2.44
C VAL A 109 -9.41 -3.27 -1.87
N THR A 110 -9.31 -2.87 -0.60
CA THR A 110 -10.30 -1.97 0.01
C THR A 110 -10.35 -0.60 -0.66
N TYR A 111 -9.20 -0.02 -1.01
CA TYR A 111 -9.13 1.27 -1.70
C TYR A 111 -9.77 1.21 -3.09
N LEU A 112 -9.57 0.10 -3.80
CA LEU A 112 -10.07 -0.10 -5.16
C LEU A 112 -11.53 -0.52 -5.21
N GLN A 113 -12.11 -1.09 -4.14
CA GLN A 113 -13.52 -1.50 -4.09
C GLN A 113 -14.49 -0.37 -4.48
N ASP A 114 -14.16 0.89 -4.18
CA ASP A 114 -14.97 2.05 -4.58
C ASP A 114 -14.93 2.34 -6.09
N PHE A 115 -13.91 1.84 -6.80
CA PHE A 115 -13.67 2.08 -8.24
C PHE A 115 -13.95 0.86 -9.12
N LEU A 116 -13.96 -0.33 -8.53
CA LEU A 116 -14.31 -1.55 -9.25
C LEU A 116 -15.82 -1.58 -9.53
N PRO A 117 -16.26 -2.07 -10.72
CA PRO A 117 -17.67 -2.28 -10.97
C PRO A 117 -18.23 -3.16 -9.86
N GLN A 118 -19.25 -2.68 -9.14
CA GLN A 118 -20.01 -3.55 -8.27
C GLN A 118 -20.58 -4.64 -9.18
N SER A 119 -20.07 -5.86 -9.05
CA SER A 119 -20.71 -7.04 -9.62
C SER A 119 -22.04 -7.21 -8.91
N THR A 120 -23.04 -6.41 -9.27
CA THR A 120 -24.43 -6.67 -8.95
C THR A 120 -24.79 -7.93 -9.73
N CYS A 121 -24.50 -9.09 -9.15
CA CYS A 121 -25.15 -10.31 -9.55
C CYS A 121 -26.63 -10.13 -9.17
N LEU A 122 -27.40 -9.56 -10.10
CA LEU A 122 -28.85 -9.69 -10.09
C LEU A 122 -29.13 -11.18 -10.35
N MET A 123 -29.16 -11.97 -9.28
CA MET A 123 -29.83 -13.25 -9.33
C MET A 123 -31.32 -12.96 -9.52
N GLN A 124 -31.77 -13.13 -10.76
CA GLN A 124 -33.16 -13.07 -11.16
C GLN A 124 -33.75 -14.49 -11.19
#